data_AF-A0AAV7LBH4-F1
#
_entry.id   AF-A0AAV7LBH4-F1
#
_cell.length_a   1.000
_cell.length_b   1.000
_cell.length_c   1.000
_cell.angle_alpha   90.00
_cell.angle_beta   90.00
_cell.angle_gamma   90.00
#
_symmetry.space_group_name_H-M   'P 1'
#
loop_
_entity.id
_entity.type
_entity.pdbx_description
1 polymer ?
#
loop_
_entity_poly.entity_id
_entity_poly.type
_entity_poly.pdbx_seq_one_letter_code
_entity_poly.pdbx_strand_id
1 'polypeptide(L)'
;MLFDNKLSAGEQRSVLDLRSLAQQRLPMDSTGSKRFRKMVAEVILLLLVTTPLGMFSPTCPLSCDCFKNLQVFCAKENMTEIPTEFPLNVIEIVFVETSIDTVKTGAFLNKTNLTKLVFLNNQLTFLEPGAFDGLSSVEELRIIGNPLSTVTTGIFDNVRNIKKLVITFNLIKKLEDGLFDKMERLEFLDLRGNKIDELPNRVFDHVKNLNIVNLDLNQIHHIPAGLFRQNSALKMLSIKDNCIKNLHHDAFVNLSELVELYLDGNNITQLSHKVFSKLHKLEKLSLVQNLIKELPVEVFSSLRNLVMLDLDRNLLENLPLGIFGAMHNLTKLSIAKNKLRTLPGGIFQGLVNINSIILSNNLITILPSGVFRGLVTLTRLYLENNKITSLDVEMLESLSSLALIDLSKNQLSTIPVNMFGKNYNLESVVLRENPWICDCQLVYLLDWIQLNTDWYQNSQALCAGPQNLKGTTISLLKEEQLLCSSSEDSADLLPSQKLDNEPNTNISYSSIFSTKSLSPCAYRTVNNITFLSCKISMCNSVKVSVKGLSCSETLEVRSNQQVDPDKCSPVVMDIIIQAN
;
A
#
# COMPACT_ATOMS: atom_id res chain seq x y z
N MET A 1 16.00 15.00 0.11
CA MET A 1 15.58 14.69 -1.27
C MET A 1 16.31 13.44 -1.72
N LEU A 2 15.57 12.49 -2.30
CA LEU A 2 16.01 11.26 -2.97
C LEU A 2 16.66 10.17 -2.10
N PHE A 3 15.80 9.34 -1.49
CA PHE A 3 15.99 7.89 -1.53
C PHE A 3 14.63 7.28 -1.89
N ASP A 4 14.44 7.09 -3.20
CA ASP A 4 13.28 6.47 -3.82
C ASP A 4 13.41 4.93 -3.79
N ASN A 5 12.33 4.30 -3.35
CA ASN A 5 11.63 3.22 -4.04
C ASN A 5 12.45 2.08 -4.66
N LYS A 6 12.40 0.92 -4.00
CA LYS A 6 11.98 -0.35 -4.62
C LYS A 6 11.69 -1.37 -3.53
N LEU A 7 10.41 -1.68 -3.32
CA LEU A 7 9.94 -2.97 -2.81
C LEU A 7 8.48 -3.10 -3.23
N SER A 8 8.27 -3.73 -4.40
CA SER A 8 6.97 -4.18 -4.87
C SER A 8 6.62 -5.49 -4.18
N ALA A 9 5.32 -5.63 -3.89
CA ALA A 9 4.68 -6.73 -3.22
C ALA A 9 4.93 -8.10 -3.87
N GLY A 10 5.15 -9.11 -3.02
CA GLY A 10 5.20 -10.50 -3.43
C GLY A 10 5.70 -11.43 -2.33
N GLU A 11 5.04 -11.46 -1.17
CA GLU A 11 4.98 -12.62 -0.24
C GLU A 11 4.17 -12.26 1.02
N GLN A 12 2.84 -12.37 0.92
CA GLN A 12 2.00 -12.59 2.09
C GLN A 12 1.81 -14.09 2.28
N ARG A 13 2.71 -14.76 2.98
CA ARG A 13 2.45 -16.05 3.65
C ARG A 13 3.43 -16.21 4.82
N SER A 14 2.87 -16.30 6.03
CA SER A 14 3.46 -16.60 7.35
C SER A 14 3.62 -15.40 8.31
N VAL A 15 2.48 -14.96 8.86
CA VAL A 15 2.45 -14.32 10.19
C VAL A 15 2.13 -15.45 11.18
N LEU A 16 3.16 -16.23 11.45
CA LEU A 16 3.30 -17.13 12.59
C LEU A 16 4.81 -17.28 12.72
N ASP A 17 5.34 -16.86 13.87
CA ASP A 17 6.72 -17.06 14.34
C ASP A 17 7.74 -15.89 14.29
N LEU A 18 7.30 -14.65 14.54
CA LEU A 18 8.21 -13.53 14.86
C LEU A 18 8.66 -13.47 16.34
N ARG A 19 8.33 -14.50 17.15
CA ARG A 19 8.94 -14.69 18.49
C ARG A 19 10.16 -15.61 18.47
N SER A 20 10.43 -16.35 17.38
CA SER A 20 11.59 -17.24 17.27
C SER A 20 12.80 -16.64 16.52
N LEU A 21 12.58 -15.58 15.71
CA LEU A 21 13.65 -14.91 14.95
C LEU A 21 14.53 -13.95 15.77
N ALA A 22 14.22 -13.72 17.05
CA ALA A 22 15.08 -12.97 17.97
C ALA A 22 16.12 -13.82 18.71
N GLN A 23 16.23 -15.13 18.39
CA GLN A 23 17.18 -16.06 19.04
C GLN A 23 18.02 -16.90 18.06
N GLN A 24 17.96 -16.65 16.75
CA GLN A 24 18.83 -17.36 15.79
C GLN A 24 20.07 -16.53 15.43
N ARG A 25 21.23 -16.93 15.99
CA ARG A 25 22.53 -16.66 15.38
C ARG A 25 22.55 -17.33 14.01
N LEU A 26 22.51 -16.56 12.92
CA LEU A 26 22.83 -17.07 11.60
C LEU A 26 24.31 -16.76 11.28
N PRO A 27 25.12 -17.77 10.89
CA PRO A 27 26.48 -17.57 10.42
C PRO A 27 26.45 -17.15 8.94
N MET A 28 27.17 -16.09 8.59
CA MET A 28 27.39 -15.67 7.20
C MET A 28 28.83 -15.96 6.78
N ASP A 29 28.93 -16.54 5.60
CA ASP A 29 30.02 -17.36 5.07
C ASP A 29 31.28 -16.56 4.71
N SER A 30 32.44 -17.13 5.05
CA SER A 30 33.74 -16.48 5.09
C SER A 30 34.64 -16.95 3.94
N THR A 31 34.32 -16.68 2.67
CA THR A 31 35.20 -17.15 1.57
C THR A 31 35.35 -16.21 0.37
N GLY A 32 34.55 -15.15 0.23
CA GLY A 32 34.69 -14.18 -0.87
C GLY A 32 35.66 -13.01 -0.65
N SER A 33 35.86 -12.58 0.60
CA SER A 33 36.61 -11.34 0.95
C SER A 33 38.12 -11.54 1.19
N LYS A 34 38.56 -12.79 1.39
CA LYS A 34 39.97 -13.12 1.69
C LYS A 34 40.90 -13.15 0.46
N ARG A 35 40.37 -13.31 -0.76
CA ARG A 35 41.20 -13.32 -1.99
C ARG A 35 41.44 -11.92 -2.60
N PHE A 36 40.54 -10.96 -2.37
CA PHE A 36 40.71 -9.59 -2.87
C PHE A 36 41.69 -8.77 -2.01
N ARG A 37 41.76 -9.04 -0.70
CA ARG A 37 42.65 -8.34 0.25
C ARG A 37 44.13 -8.78 0.19
N LYS A 38 44.43 -9.95 -0.37
CA LYS A 38 45.81 -10.44 -0.50
C LYS A 38 46.54 -9.90 -1.74
N MET A 39 45.80 -9.46 -2.76
CA MET A 39 46.37 -9.00 -4.04
C MET A 39 46.73 -7.49 -4.05
N VAL A 40 46.15 -6.69 -3.15
CA VAL A 40 46.43 -5.24 -3.05
C VAL A 40 47.58 -4.94 -2.08
N ALA A 41 47.87 -5.84 -1.13
CA ALA A 41 48.90 -5.65 -0.11
C ALA A 41 50.35 -5.91 -0.59
N GLU A 42 50.55 -6.75 -1.62
CA GLU A 42 51.91 -7.09 -2.10
C GLU A 42 52.46 -6.07 -3.14
N VAL A 43 51.61 -5.22 -3.72
CA VAL A 43 52.04 -4.25 -4.76
C VAL A 43 52.51 -2.90 -4.18
N ILE A 44 52.20 -2.59 -2.92
CA ILE A 44 52.58 -1.31 -2.29
C ILE A 44 53.88 -1.43 -1.45
N LEU A 45 54.39 -2.64 -1.22
CA LEU A 45 55.58 -2.89 -0.39
C LEU A 45 56.93 -2.63 -1.11
N LEU A 46 56.94 -2.00 -2.28
CA LEU A 46 58.17 -1.82 -3.08
C LEU A 46 58.56 -0.39 -3.42
N LEU A 47 57.90 0.63 -2.85
CA LEU A 47 58.35 2.01 -3.07
C LEU A 47 58.36 2.81 -1.75
N LEU A 48 59.61 3.11 -1.35
CA LEU A 48 60.10 4.22 -0.52
C LEU A 48 60.43 3.92 0.96
N VAL A 49 61.73 3.66 1.16
CA VAL A 49 62.50 3.84 2.39
C VAL A 49 63.23 5.19 2.33
N THR A 50 63.57 5.73 3.51
CA THR A 50 64.41 6.91 3.87
C THR A 50 63.61 8.22 4.01
N THR A 51 63.68 9.05 5.07
CA THR A 51 64.58 9.25 6.24
C THR A 51 63.77 9.80 7.44
N PRO A 52 64.31 9.82 8.68
CA PRO A 52 63.62 10.28 9.88
C PRO A 52 63.89 11.77 10.17
N LEU A 53 62.88 12.50 10.67
CA LEU A 53 62.99 13.65 11.59
C LEU A 53 61.59 14.08 12.03
N GLY A 54 61.44 14.33 13.33
CA GLY A 54 60.16 14.39 14.01
C GLY A 54 59.30 15.64 13.76
N MET A 55 57.99 15.41 13.75
CA MET A 55 56.99 16.11 14.57
C MET A 55 55.91 15.08 14.90
N PHE A 56 55.60 14.87 16.18
CA PHE A 56 54.53 13.95 16.60
C PHE A 56 53.17 14.51 16.14
N SER A 57 52.73 14.12 14.95
CA SER A 57 51.37 14.27 14.49
C SER A 57 50.57 13.10 15.08
N PRO A 58 49.42 13.31 15.76
CA PRO A 58 48.67 12.20 16.33
C PRO A 58 48.29 11.25 15.19
N THR A 59 48.93 10.09 15.24
CA THR A 59 48.84 9.05 14.23
C THR A 59 47.49 8.36 14.34
N CYS A 60 47.08 7.73 13.24
CA CYS A 60 45.89 6.89 13.25
C CYS A 60 46.01 5.84 14.37
N PRO A 61 44.97 5.63 15.21
CA PRO A 61 45.01 4.59 16.23
C PRO A 61 45.34 3.24 15.61
N LEU A 62 46.21 2.45 16.25
CA LEU A 62 46.62 1.12 15.74
C LEU A 62 45.44 0.15 15.55
N SER A 63 44.33 0.40 16.23
CA SER A 63 43.10 -0.42 16.16
C SER A 63 42.08 0.08 15.13
N CYS A 64 42.40 1.12 14.37
CA CYS A 64 41.49 1.77 13.45
C CYS A 64 42.15 2.07 12.10
N ASP A 65 41.31 2.30 11.10
CA ASP A 65 41.69 2.80 9.78
C ASP A 65 41.31 4.27 9.68
N CYS A 66 42.21 5.11 9.14
CA CYS A 66 41.98 6.54 9.01
C CYS A 66 42.02 7.00 7.55
N PHE A 67 41.07 7.85 7.17
CA PHE A 67 40.97 8.41 5.83
C PHE A 67 41.20 9.91 5.87
N LYS A 68 42.27 10.37 5.20
CA LYS A 68 42.68 11.78 5.12
C LYS A 68 42.83 12.48 6.49
N ASN A 69 43.00 11.72 7.58
CA ASN A 69 42.98 12.22 8.97
C ASN A 69 41.69 12.96 9.37
N LEU A 70 40.59 12.74 8.63
CA LEU A 70 39.27 13.35 8.88
C LEU A 70 38.26 12.31 9.36
N GLN A 71 38.36 11.08 8.87
CA GLN A 71 37.45 9.99 9.21
C GLN A 71 38.23 8.86 9.85
N VAL A 72 37.71 8.32 10.95
CA VAL A 72 38.32 7.20 11.68
C VAL A 72 37.30 6.07 11.78
N PHE A 73 37.70 4.88 11.35
CA PHE A 73 36.87 3.68 11.34
C PHE A 73 37.55 2.58 12.18
N CYS A 74 36.89 2.15 13.25
CA CYS A 74 37.41 1.16 14.18
C CYS A 74 36.52 -0.09 14.14
N ALA A 75 37.05 -1.23 13.69
CA ALA A 75 36.28 -2.47 13.53
C ALA A 75 37.03 -3.74 13.95
N LYS A 76 37.97 -3.62 14.89
CA LYS A 76 38.64 -4.79 15.47
C LYS A 76 37.74 -5.42 16.53
N GLU A 77 37.36 -6.67 16.34
CA GLU A 77 36.45 -7.39 17.26
C GLU A 77 36.93 -7.38 18.72
N ASN A 78 38.23 -7.53 18.95
CA ASN A 78 38.83 -7.57 20.29
C ASN A 78 39.09 -6.19 20.92
N MET A 79 38.64 -5.12 20.28
CA MET A 79 38.78 -3.77 20.80
C MET A 79 37.75 -3.54 21.91
N THR A 80 38.22 -3.44 23.15
CA THR A 80 37.36 -3.26 24.34
C THR A 80 37.31 -1.82 24.83
N GLU A 81 38.23 -0.96 24.38
CA GLU A 81 38.32 0.43 24.81
C GLU A 81 38.43 1.38 23.62
N ILE A 82 37.93 2.61 23.80
CA ILE A 82 38.08 3.72 22.85
C ILE A 82 39.55 4.20 22.91
N PRO A 83 40.23 4.42 21.76
CA PRO A 83 41.62 4.89 21.77
C PRO A 83 41.72 6.29 22.37
N THR A 84 42.79 6.56 23.10
CA THR A 84 43.03 7.87 23.73
C THR A 84 43.46 8.94 22.72
N GLU A 85 44.11 8.54 21.64
CA GLU A 85 44.65 9.44 20.63
C GLU A 85 43.88 9.30 19.32
N PHE A 86 43.48 10.43 18.74
CA PHE A 86 42.84 10.54 17.43
C PHE A 86 43.47 11.70 16.67
N PRO A 87 43.43 11.69 15.32
CA PRO A 87 43.84 12.85 14.52
C PRO A 87 43.15 14.14 14.97
N LEU A 88 43.89 15.26 15.04
CA LEU A 88 43.38 16.54 15.56
C LEU A 88 42.16 17.08 14.81
N ASN A 89 42.08 16.80 13.51
CA ASN A 89 41.05 17.32 12.61
C ASN A 89 39.96 16.29 12.31
N VAL A 90 39.83 15.24 13.13
CA VAL A 90 38.79 14.24 12.93
C VAL A 90 37.39 14.87 13.01
N ILE A 91 36.59 14.60 11.98
CA ILE A 91 35.19 15.05 11.86
C ILE A 91 34.21 13.90 12.04
N GLU A 92 34.64 12.66 11.76
CA GLU A 92 33.81 11.47 11.85
C GLU A 92 34.56 10.32 12.51
N ILE A 93 33.95 9.71 13.53
CA ILE A 93 34.44 8.50 14.18
C ILE A 93 33.34 7.44 14.16
N VAL A 94 33.69 6.25 13.71
CA VAL A 94 32.77 5.11 13.60
C VAL A 94 33.39 3.88 14.28
N PHE A 95 32.67 3.31 15.24
CA PHE A 95 32.97 2.02 15.86
C PHE A 95 31.96 0.98 15.39
N VAL A 96 32.43 -0.11 14.76
CA VAL A 96 31.57 -1.16 14.21
C VAL A 96 32.02 -2.52 14.70
N GLU A 97 31.10 -3.32 15.25
CA GLU A 97 31.37 -4.73 15.61
C GLU A 97 32.59 -4.90 16.52
N THR A 98 32.80 -3.96 17.45
CA THR A 98 33.85 -4.03 18.48
C THR A 98 33.30 -4.58 19.80
N SER A 99 34.19 -4.91 20.73
CA SER A 99 33.86 -5.35 22.09
C SER A 99 33.81 -4.20 23.11
N ILE A 100 33.68 -2.94 22.66
CA ILE A 100 33.55 -1.79 23.56
C ILE A 100 32.23 -1.89 24.31
N ASP A 101 32.30 -1.93 25.65
CA ASP A 101 31.14 -2.07 26.53
C ASP A 101 30.75 -0.79 27.27
N THR A 102 31.66 0.18 27.34
CA THR A 102 31.50 1.41 28.11
C THR A 102 32.11 2.58 27.37
N VAL A 103 31.40 3.72 27.33
CA VAL A 103 32.00 5.02 26.98
C VAL A 103 32.37 5.73 28.28
N LYS A 104 33.68 5.78 28.57
CA LYS A 104 34.22 6.39 29.79
C LYS A 104 34.10 7.92 29.76
N THR A 105 34.11 8.51 30.93
CA THR A 105 34.13 9.96 31.14
C THR A 105 35.29 10.58 30.36
N GLY A 106 34.99 11.60 29.54
CA GLY A 106 36.02 12.30 28.78
C GLY A 106 36.70 11.49 27.68
N ALA A 107 36.10 10.38 27.21
CA ALA A 107 36.62 9.59 26.09
C ALA A 107 36.86 10.41 24.81
N PHE A 108 36.20 11.56 24.66
CA PHE A 108 36.29 12.45 23.51
C PHE A 108 36.74 13.88 23.88
N LEU A 109 37.48 14.04 24.98
CA LEU A 109 38.02 15.35 25.36
C LEU A 109 38.79 16.00 24.21
N ASN A 110 38.55 17.30 24.03
CA ASN A 110 39.16 18.14 23.01
C ASN A 110 38.89 17.71 21.54
N LYS A 111 37.87 16.90 21.26
CA LYS A 111 37.43 16.57 19.89
C LYS A 111 36.38 17.56 19.38
N THR A 112 36.73 18.84 19.42
CA THR A 112 35.82 19.95 19.09
C THR A 112 35.46 20.04 17.61
N ASN A 113 36.18 19.36 16.72
CA ASN A 113 35.89 19.33 15.28
C ASN A 113 34.98 18.15 14.88
N LEU A 114 34.70 17.24 15.81
CA LEU A 114 33.89 16.06 15.52
C LEU A 114 32.44 16.48 15.25
N THR A 115 31.93 16.12 14.07
CA THR A 115 30.55 16.39 13.65
C THR A 115 29.68 15.14 13.69
N LYS A 116 30.29 13.95 13.58
CA LYS A 116 29.58 12.68 13.54
C LYS A 116 30.27 11.60 14.37
N LEU A 117 29.50 10.96 15.25
CA LEU A 117 29.94 9.85 16.08
C LEU A 117 28.98 8.67 15.96
N VAL A 118 29.50 7.48 15.68
CA VAL A 118 28.70 6.28 15.44
C VAL A 118 29.23 5.09 16.22
N PHE A 119 28.35 4.42 16.95
CA PHE A 119 28.55 3.11 17.54
C PHE A 119 27.52 2.14 16.94
N LEU A 120 27.98 1.20 16.13
CA LEU A 120 27.15 0.20 15.45
C LEU A 120 27.51 -1.21 15.90
N ASN A 121 26.54 -1.95 16.42
CA ASN A 121 26.67 -3.35 16.80
C ASN A 121 27.87 -3.63 17.72
N ASN A 122 28.13 -2.75 18.69
CA ASN A 122 29.14 -3.00 19.73
C ASN A 122 28.48 -3.60 20.97
N GLN A 123 29.22 -3.71 22.07
CA GLN A 123 28.74 -4.28 23.33
C GLN A 123 28.38 -3.23 24.36
N LEU A 124 28.09 -1.98 23.96
CA LEU A 124 27.83 -0.87 24.89
C LEU A 124 26.65 -1.18 25.82
N THR A 125 26.95 -1.34 27.10
CA THR A 125 25.96 -1.54 28.17
C THR A 125 25.77 -0.30 29.02
N PHE A 126 26.78 0.57 29.10
CA PHE A 126 26.81 1.72 30.00
C PHE A 126 27.50 2.95 29.37
N LEU A 127 27.03 4.13 29.74
CA LEU A 127 27.64 5.42 29.40
C LEU A 127 27.92 6.14 30.72
N GLU A 128 29.20 6.43 30.99
CA GLU A 128 29.56 7.18 32.20
C GLU A 128 29.07 8.64 32.12
N PRO A 129 28.79 9.31 33.27
CA PRO A 129 28.54 10.75 33.28
C PRO A 129 29.67 11.50 32.57
N GLY A 130 29.34 12.35 31.60
CA GLY A 130 30.35 13.05 30.79
C GLY A 130 31.00 12.20 29.69
N ALA A 131 30.42 11.06 29.32
CA ALA A 131 30.87 10.22 28.19
C ALA A 131 31.04 11.01 26.87
N PHE A 132 30.22 12.04 26.66
CA PHE A 132 30.22 12.88 25.47
C PHE A 132 30.81 14.28 25.70
N ASP A 133 31.61 14.45 26.75
CA ASP A 133 32.28 15.72 27.03
C ASP A 133 33.31 16.05 25.95
N GLY A 134 33.41 17.34 25.60
CA GLY A 134 34.27 17.83 24.52
C GLY A 134 33.66 17.78 23.11
N LEU A 135 32.48 17.17 22.95
CA LEU A 135 31.78 17.02 21.66
C LEU A 135 30.89 18.21 21.29
N SER A 136 31.42 19.43 21.40
CA SER A 136 30.64 20.66 21.21
C SER A 136 30.12 20.87 19.79
N SER A 137 30.73 20.27 18.77
CA SER A 137 30.34 20.44 17.36
C SER A 137 29.59 19.26 16.76
N VAL A 138 29.29 18.22 17.56
CA VAL A 138 28.62 17.03 17.04
C VAL A 138 27.20 17.39 16.59
N GLU A 139 26.91 17.09 15.32
CA GLU A 139 25.60 17.27 14.69
C GLU A 139 24.84 15.94 14.61
N GLU A 140 25.54 14.81 14.51
CA GLU A 140 24.96 13.47 14.40
C GLU A 140 25.60 12.49 15.39
N LEU A 141 24.78 11.93 16.28
CA LEU A 141 25.16 10.85 17.18
C LEU A 141 24.31 9.61 16.92
N ARG A 142 24.96 8.47 16.69
CA ARG A 142 24.29 7.19 16.47
C ARG A 142 24.80 6.11 17.42
N ILE A 143 23.89 5.46 18.14
CA ILE A 143 24.13 4.31 19.01
C ILE A 143 23.14 3.22 18.61
N ILE A 144 23.60 2.28 17.77
CA ILE A 144 22.74 1.31 17.08
C ILE A 144 23.16 -0.11 17.46
N GLY A 145 22.20 -0.94 17.88
CA GLY A 145 22.44 -2.37 18.07
C GLY A 145 23.36 -2.70 19.24
N ASN A 146 23.28 -1.94 20.34
CA ASN A 146 24.07 -2.22 21.55
C ASN A 146 23.15 -2.65 22.70
N PRO A 147 23.63 -3.41 23.69
CA PRO A 147 22.86 -3.80 24.87
C PRO A 147 22.64 -2.66 25.90
N LEU A 148 22.54 -1.40 25.46
CA LEU A 148 22.42 -0.23 26.33
C LEU A 148 21.04 -0.19 27.00
N SER A 149 21.00 -0.29 28.32
CA SER A 149 19.75 -0.47 29.09
C SER A 149 19.18 0.82 29.69
N THR A 150 20.03 1.82 29.90
CA THR A 150 19.67 3.09 30.54
C THR A 150 20.39 4.25 29.89
N VAL A 151 19.74 5.41 29.89
CA VAL A 151 20.30 6.69 29.47
C VAL A 151 19.76 7.73 30.45
N THR A 152 20.63 8.27 31.28
CA THR A 152 20.26 9.19 32.36
C THR A 152 20.33 10.64 31.89
N THR A 153 19.61 11.50 32.58
CA THR A 153 19.75 12.96 32.46
C THR A 153 21.20 13.41 32.61
N GLY A 154 21.57 14.49 31.91
CA GLY A 154 22.92 15.05 31.92
C GLY A 154 23.89 14.44 30.89
N ILE A 155 23.65 13.21 30.40
CA ILE A 155 24.58 12.53 29.47
C ILE A 155 24.79 13.31 28.16
N PHE A 156 23.78 14.08 27.73
CA PHE A 156 23.80 14.86 26.49
C PHE A 156 24.02 16.37 26.69
N ASP A 157 24.41 16.83 27.87
CA ASP A 157 24.45 18.27 28.19
C ASP A 157 25.45 19.09 27.35
N ASN A 158 26.50 18.42 26.86
CA ASN A 158 27.58 19.04 26.10
C ASN A 158 27.45 18.89 24.57
N VAL A 159 26.49 18.10 24.07
CA VAL A 159 26.23 17.93 22.61
C VAL A 159 25.17 18.88 22.08
N ARG A 160 25.32 20.18 22.36
CA ARG A 160 24.29 21.21 22.09
C ARG A 160 24.00 21.48 20.61
N ASN A 161 24.91 21.10 19.72
CA ASN A 161 24.79 21.30 18.28
C ASN A 161 24.13 20.13 17.54
N ILE A 162 23.70 19.10 18.27
CA ILE A 162 23.12 17.91 17.68
C ILE A 162 21.82 18.23 16.95
N LYS A 163 21.74 17.78 15.70
CA LYS A 163 20.56 17.84 14.83
C LYS A 163 19.92 16.47 14.68
N LYS A 164 20.71 15.40 14.81
CA LYS A 164 20.28 14.03 14.60
C LYS A 164 20.78 13.10 15.70
N LEU A 165 19.84 12.54 16.45
CA LEU A 165 20.09 11.54 17.48
C LEU A 165 19.41 10.23 17.11
N VAL A 166 20.21 9.16 17.00
CA VAL A 166 19.73 7.82 16.68
C VAL A 166 20.18 6.87 17.77
N ILE A 167 19.25 6.38 18.58
CA ILE A 167 19.53 5.38 19.62
C ILE A 167 18.60 4.20 19.39
N THR A 168 18.92 3.36 18.41
CA THR A 168 18.02 2.30 17.93
C THR A 168 18.49 0.90 18.26
N PHE A 169 17.56 -0.03 18.47
CA PHE A 169 17.87 -1.42 18.76
C PHE A 169 18.79 -1.57 19.97
N ASN A 170 18.49 -0.83 21.05
CA ASN A 170 19.10 -1.04 22.36
C ASN A 170 18.06 -1.64 23.35
N LEU A 171 18.34 -1.57 24.65
CA LEU A 171 17.53 -2.15 25.72
C LEU A 171 16.92 -1.10 26.64
N ILE A 172 16.83 0.16 26.19
CA ILE A 172 16.37 1.30 27.00
C ILE A 172 14.91 1.08 27.40
N LYS A 173 14.64 1.05 28.70
CA LYS A 173 13.28 0.83 29.24
C LYS A 173 12.53 2.11 29.57
N LYS A 174 13.25 3.14 30.05
CA LYS A 174 12.64 4.38 30.50
C LYS A 174 13.42 5.58 30.00
N LEU A 175 12.70 6.65 29.74
CA LEU A 175 13.26 7.98 29.51
C LEU A 175 13.02 8.81 30.77
N GLU A 176 13.97 9.66 31.12
CA GLU A 176 13.84 10.62 32.21
C GLU A 176 13.33 11.97 31.68
N ASP A 177 12.57 12.70 32.50
CA ASP A 177 12.24 14.10 32.19
C ASP A 177 13.54 14.92 32.09
N GLY A 178 13.62 15.78 31.09
CA GLY A 178 14.78 16.64 30.86
C GLY A 178 15.95 16.00 30.11
N LEU A 179 15.84 14.72 29.72
CA LEU A 179 16.91 13.99 29.02
C LEU A 179 17.40 14.71 27.74
N PHE A 180 16.51 15.45 27.08
CA PHE A 180 16.78 16.10 25.80
C PHE A 180 16.91 17.63 25.89
N ASP A 181 16.92 18.21 27.10
CA ASP A 181 16.72 19.65 27.30
C ASP A 181 17.80 20.54 26.68
N LYS A 182 19.04 20.05 26.56
CA LYS A 182 20.16 20.81 26.00
C LYS A 182 20.30 20.70 24.49
N MET A 183 19.46 19.90 23.83
CA MET A 183 19.54 19.61 22.40
C MET A 183 18.55 20.47 21.58
N GLU A 184 18.55 21.78 21.78
CA GLU A 184 17.56 22.70 21.17
C GLU A 184 17.54 22.69 19.63
N ARG A 185 18.63 22.23 19.00
CA ARG A 185 18.77 22.10 17.53
C ARG A 185 18.33 20.73 16.99
N LEU A 186 17.84 19.84 17.85
CA LEU A 186 17.47 18.49 17.45
C LEU A 186 16.29 18.50 16.48
N GLU A 187 16.50 17.94 15.29
CA GLU A 187 15.51 17.84 14.20
C GLU A 187 15.05 16.40 13.98
N PHE A 188 15.93 15.42 14.21
CA PHE A 188 15.67 14.01 13.96
C PHE A 188 15.97 13.21 15.22
N LEU A 189 14.95 12.52 15.74
CA LEU A 189 15.06 11.60 16.87
C LEU A 189 14.53 10.23 16.47
N ASP A 190 15.38 9.21 16.56
CA ASP A 190 14.99 7.81 16.34
C ASP A 190 15.38 6.96 17.55
N LEU A 191 14.37 6.48 18.26
CA LEU A 191 14.47 5.59 19.43
C LEU A 191 13.85 4.22 19.15
N ARG A 192 13.77 3.82 17.87
CA ARG A 192 13.14 2.57 17.46
C ARG A 192 13.82 1.34 18.05
N GLY A 193 13.04 0.31 18.38
CA GLY A 193 13.58 -1.00 18.74
C GLY A 193 14.19 -1.05 20.14
N ASN A 194 13.80 -0.15 21.04
CA ASN A 194 14.17 -0.22 22.45
C ASN A 194 13.10 -1.00 23.24
N LYS A 195 13.00 -0.76 24.55
CA LYS A 195 12.05 -1.38 25.47
C LYS A 195 11.24 -0.33 26.22
N ILE A 196 11.04 0.85 25.61
CA ILE A 196 10.39 1.99 26.25
C ILE A 196 8.92 1.65 26.49
N ASP A 197 8.49 1.61 27.74
CA ASP A 197 7.11 1.28 28.13
C ASP A 197 6.26 2.53 28.44
N GLU A 198 6.90 3.59 28.92
CA GLU A 198 6.29 4.87 29.28
C GLU A 198 7.07 6.06 28.74
N LEU A 199 6.35 7.11 28.33
CA LEU A 199 6.91 8.39 27.90
C LEU A 199 6.63 9.45 28.97
N PRO A 200 7.65 10.15 29.49
CA PRO A 200 7.43 11.27 30.39
C PRO A 200 6.71 12.44 29.69
N ASN A 201 5.86 13.15 30.43
CA ASN A 201 4.98 14.18 29.86
C ASN A 201 5.72 15.38 29.27
N ARG A 202 6.97 15.63 29.69
CA ARG A 202 7.73 16.84 29.30
C ARG A 202 9.04 16.51 28.57
N VAL A 203 9.25 15.25 28.20
CA VAL A 203 10.50 14.80 27.59
C VAL A 203 10.86 15.53 26.29
N PHE A 204 9.88 16.11 25.58
CA PHE A 204 10.08 16.81 24.30
C PHE A 204 9.91 18.35 24.36
N ASP A 205 9.78 18.96 25.53
CA ASP A 205 9.43 20.38 25.66
C ASP A 205 10.45 21.36 25.08
N HIS A 206 11.73 21.08 25.24
CA HIS A 206 12.81 21.99 24.86
C HIS A 206 13.35 21.71 23.45
N VAL A 207 13.00 20.57 22.85
CA VAL A 207 13.41 20.16 21.49
C VAL A 207 12.38 20.61 20.45
N LYS A 208 12.21 21.93 20.33
CA LYS A 208 11.14 22.57 19.53
C LYS A 208 11.30 22.40 18.01
N ASN A 209 12.52 22.10 17.55
CA ASN A 209 12.86 21.96 16.15
C ASN A 209 12.69 20.53 15.61
N LEU A 210 12.13 19.61 16.40
CA LEU A 210 11.88 18.24 15.96
C LEU A 210 11.02 18.23 14.69
N ASN A 211 11.59 17.67 13.63
CA ASN A 211 10.94 17.43 12.34
C ASN A 211 10.48 15.97 12.21
N ILE A 212 11.28 15.04 12.72
CA ILE A 212 11.02 13.60 12.62
C ILE A 212 11.24 12.95 13.98
N VAL A 213 10.22 12.21 14.44
CA VAL A 213 10.29 11.37 15.63
C VAL A 213 9.88 9.95 15.26
N ASN A 214 10.77 8.99 15.51
CA ASN A 214 10.50 7.57 15.38
C ASN A 214 10.60 6.88 16.75
N LEU A 215 9.48 6.29 17.19
CA LEU A 215 9.32 5.53 18.43
C LEU A 215 8.88 4.07 18.15
N ASP A 216 9.05 3.59 16.93
CA ASP A 216 8.58 2.27 16.49
C ASP A 216 9.20 1.14 17.32
N LEU A 217 8.55 -0.03 17.34
CA LEU A 217 9.10 -1.26 17.94
C LEU A 217 9.52 -1.05 19.42
N ASN A 218 8.69 -0.37 20.20
CA ASN A 218 8.85 -0.19 21.64
C ASN A 218 7.70 -0.91 22.39
N GLN A 219 7.47 -0.58 23.65
CA GLN A 219 6.43 -1.17 24.51
C GLN A 219 5.46 -0.11 25.03
N ILE A 220 5.33 1.02 24.33
CA ILE A 220 4.61 2.21 24.79
C ILE A 220 3.12 1.90 24.92
N HIS A 221 2.56 2.09 26.11
CA HIS A 221 1.15 1.77 26.40
C HIS A 221 0.16 2.91 26.11
N HIS A 222 0.63 4.15 26.17
CA HIS A 222 -0.20 5.34 25.93
C HIS A 222 0.67 6.53 25.53
N ILE A 223 0.06 7.50 24.84
CA ILE A 223 0.67 8.81 24.56
C ILE A 223 0.11 9.80 25.59
N PRO A 224 0.94 10.39 26.46
CA PRO A 224 0.46 11.40 27.39
C PRO A 224 -0.18 12.59 26.69
N ALA A 225 -1.20 13.17 27.34
CA ALA A 225 -1.85 14.38 26.84
C ALA A 225 -0.83 15.54 26.77
N GLY A 226 -0.74 16.20 25.61
CA GLY A 226 0.18 17.31 25.42
C GLY A 226 1.67 16.94 25.39
N LEU A 227 2.01 15.66 25.19
CA LEU A 227 3.39 15.21 25.02
C LEU A 227 4.14 16.05 23.98
N PHE A 228 3.49 16.39 22.86
CA PHE A 228 4.06 17.17 21.77
C PHE A 228 3.66 18.66 21.78
N ARG A 229 3.34 19.23 22.95
CA ARG A 229 2.79 20.59 23.04
C ARG A 229 3.70 21.69 22.48
N GLN A 230 5.02 21.48 22.47
CA GLN A 230 6.02 22.43 21.97
C GLN A 230 6.60 22.07 20.59
N ASN A 231 6.19 20.95 19.99
CA ASN A 231 6.84 20.40 18.78
C ASN A 231 6.01 20.68 17.51
N SER A 232 5.62 21.93 17.30
CA SER A 232 4.77 22.33 16.15
C SER A 232 5.45 22.18 14.79
N ALA A 233 6.77 22.04 14.75
CA ALA A 233 7.54 21.82 13.52
C ALA A 233 7.53 20.36 13.02
N LEU A 234 6.96 19.43 13.81
CA LEU A 234 7.00 18.01 13.51
C LEU A 234 6.26 17.69 12.21
N LYS A 235 6.97 17.05 11.28
CA LYS A 235 6.47 16.65 9.95
C LYS A 235 6.17 15.17 9.87
N MET A 236 6.93 14.34 10.58
CA MET A 236 6.75 12.89 10.60
C MET A 236 6.77 12.37 12.03
N LEU A 237 5.72 11.63 12.38
CA LEU A 237 5.63 10.91 13.64
C LEU A 237 5.31 9.44 13.37
N SER A 238 6.20 8.55 13.81
CA SER A 238 6.01 7.11 13.73
C SER A 238 6.06 6.50 15.12
N ILE A 239 5.00 5.79 15.50
CA ILE A 239 4.88 5.06 16.77
C ILE A 239 4.31 3.65 16.48
N LYS A 240 4.87 2.99 15.47
CA LYS A 240 4.43 1.65 15.04
C LYS A 240 4.82 0.57 16.03
N ASP A 241 4.13 -0.57 16.00
CA ASP A 241 4.50 -1.78 16.74
C ASP A 241 4.77 -1.50 18.23
N ASN A 242 3.77 -0.89 18.87
CA ASN A 242 3.74 -0.53 20.28
C ASN A 242 2.48 -1.12 20.94
N CYS A 243 2.20 -0.74 22.19
CA CYS A 243 1.10 -1.29 22.98
C CYS A 243 -0.04 -0.29 23.22
N ILE A 244 -0.19 0.73 22.35
CA ILE A 244 -1.13 1.83 22.57
C ILE A 244 -2.57 1.33 22.42
N LYS A 245 -3.38 1.51 23.48
CA LYS A 245 -4.80 1.10 23.49
C LYS A 245 -5.77 2.24 23.20
N ASN A 246 -5.48 3.40 23.76
CA ASN A 246 -6.34 4.58 23.72
C ASN A 246 -5.51 5.77 23.27
N LEU A 247 -6.09 6.58 22.38
CA LEU A 247 -5.52 7.88 22.00
C LEU A 247 -6.36 8.98 22.65
N HIS A 248 -5.71 9.79 23.48
CA HIS A 248 -6.35 10.99 24.01
C HIS A 248 -6.69 11.96 22.86
N HIS A 249 -7.80 12.69 22.97
CA HIS A 249 -8.26 13.59 21.90
C HIS A 249 -7.27 14.73 21.61
N ASP A 250 -6.44 15.10 22.60
CA ASP A 250 -5.39 16.12 22.48
C ASP A 250 -3.99 15.56 22.17
N ALA A 251 -3.85 14.26 21.87
CA ALA A 251 -2.54 13.64 21.65
C ALA A 251 -1.72 14.35 20.55
N PHE A 252 -2.40 14.92 19.54
CA PHE A 252 -1.77 15.54 18.37
C PHE A 252 -2.23 17.00 18.14
N VAL A 253 -2.79 17.66 19.15
CA VAL A 253 -3.49 18.96 18.99
C VAL A 253 -2.60 20.08 18.43
N ASN A 254 -1.29 20.07 18.70
CA ASN A 254 -0.35 21.12 18.26
C ASN A 254 0.48 20.73 17.03
N LEU A 255 0.21 19.57 16.41
CA LEU A 255 0.99 19.05 15.28
C LEU A 255 0.45 19.51 13.92
N SER A 256 0.26 20.82 13.74
CA SER A 256 -0.36 21.38 12.52
C SER A 256 0.49 21.23 11.25
N GLU A 257 1.80 21.04 11.40
CA GLU A 257 2.75 20.81 10.29
C GLU A 257 2.94 19.33 9.96
N LEU A 258 2.24 18.43 10.64
CA LEU A 258 2.41 16.99 10.45
C LEU A 258 1.92 16.56 9.07
N VAL A 259 2.81 15.89 8.34
CA VAL A 259 2.61 15.37 6.98
C VAL A 259 2.36 13.87 7.02
N GLU A 260 3.11 13.16 7.86
CA GLU A 260 3.03 11.69 7.96
C GLU A 260 2.82 11.25 9.42
N LEU A 261 1.76 10.47 9.64
CA LEU A 261 1.44 9.87 10.93
C LEU A 261 1.26 8.37 10.77
N TYR A 262 2.08 7.61 11.50
CA TYR A 262 1.99 6.16 11.51
C TYR A 262 1.76 5.60 12.91
N LEU A 263 0.67 4.83 13.05
CA LEU A 263 0.20 4.23 14.30
C LEU A 263 -0.03 2.72 14.13
N ASP A 264 0.64 2.11 13.16
CA ASP A 264 0.48 0.70 12.80
C ASP A 264 0.86 -0.25 13.95
N GLY A 265 0.30 -1.45 13.99
CA GLY A 265 0.74 -2.49 14.93
C GLY A 265 0.55 -2.14 16.40
N ASN A 266 -0.42 -1.29 16.72
CA ASN A 266 -0.81 -0.97 18.09
C ASN A 266 -2.07 -1.75 18.50
N ASN A 267 -2.61 -1.45 19.67
CA ASN A 267 -3.79 -2.10 20.22
C ASN A 267 -4.98 -1.13 20.31
N ILE A 268 -5.06 -0.17 19.39
CA ILE A 268 -6.05 0.92 19.39
C ILE A 268 -7.43 0.32 19.14
N THR A 269 -8.37 0.55 20.06
CA THR A 269 -9.72 -0.01 19.96
C THR A 269 -10.76 0.99 19.47
N GLN A 270 -10.55 2.27 19.77
CA GLN A 270 -11.46 3.37 19.46
C GLN A 270 -10.68 4.64 19.14
N LEU A 271 -11.28 5.50 18.32
CA LEU A 271 -10.78 6.83 17.99
C LEU A 271 -11.79 7.87 18.46
N SER A 272 -11.30 9.00 18.97
CA SER A 272 -12.13 10.19 19.21
C SER A 272 -12.35 10.95 17.91
N HIS A 273 -13.54 11.54 17.71
CA HIS A 273 -13.84 12.38 16.54
C HIS A 273 -12.90 13.59 16.38
N LYS A 274 -12.18 14.00 17.44
CA LYS A 274 -11.25 15.15 17.41
C LYS A 274 -9.78 14.80 17.29
N VAL A 275 -9.40 13.52 17.37
CA VAL A 275 -7.99 13.11 17.51
C VAL A 275 -7.09 13.61 16.37
N PHE A 276 -7.65 13.75 15.15
CA PHE A 276 -6.94 14.26 13.97
C PHE A 276 -7.39 15.66 13.53
N SER A 277 -8.20 16.35 14.35
CA SER A 277 -8.88 17.59 13.96
C SER A 277 -7.95 18.75 13.58
N LYS A 278 -6.70 18.74 14.06
CA LYS A 278 -5.69 19.78 13.82
C LYS A 278 -4.66 19.43 12.74
N LEU A 279 -4.70 18.21 12.20
CA LEU A 279 -3.71 17.69 11.26
C LEU A 279 -4.03 18.09 9.81
N HIS A 280 -4.17 19.39 9.56
CA HIS A 280 -4.65 19.91 8.28
C HIS A 280 -3.67 19.68 7.11
N LYS A 281 -2.37 19.51 7.39
CA LYS A 281 -1.32 19.23 6.40
C LYS A 281 -1.03 17.73 6.21
N LEU A 282 -1.78 16.85 6.89
CA LEU A 282 -1.52 15.42 6.84
C LEU A 282 -1.77 14.88 5.43
N GLU A 283 -0.77 14.21 4.88
CA GLU A 283 -0.79 13.55 3.58
C GLU A 283 -0.88 12.03 3.73
N LYS A 284 -0.29 11.46 4.78
CA LYS A 284 -0.28 10.01 5.01
C LYS A 284 -0.73 9.68 6.42
N LEU A 285 -1.77 8.85 6.51
CA LEU A 285 -2.26 8.28 7.75
C LEU A 285 -2.33 6.77 7.65
N SER A 286 -1.64 6.09 8.56
CA SER A 286 -1.61 4.63 8.64
C SER A 286 -1.99 4.15 10.03
N LEU A 287 -3.02 3.31 10.09
CA LEU A 287 -3.59 2.71 11.30
C LEU A 287 -3.65 1.18 11.16
N VAL A 288 -2.75 0.59 10.37
CA VAL A 288 -2.75 -0.83 10.01
C VAL A 288 -2.57 -1.69 11.25
N GLN A 289 -3.23 -2.85 11.30
CA GLN A 289 -3.02 -3.83 12.37
C GLN A 289 -3.30 -3.22 13.76
N ASN A 290 -4.48 -2.65 13.92
CA ASN A 290 -5.05 -2.22 15.20
C ASN A 290 -6.33 -3.03 15.49
N LEU A 291 -7.07 -2.66 16.53
CA LEU A 291 -8.29 -3.35 16.97
C LEU A 291 -9.54 -2.46 16.80
N ILE A 292 -9.52 -1.54 15.83
CA ILE A 292 -10.59 -0.56 15.62
C ILE A 292 -11.82 -1.28 15.09
N LYS A 293 -12.94 -1.18 15.82
CA LYS A 293 -14.23 -1.78 15.43
C LYS A 293 -15.12 -0.83 14.65
N GLU A 294 -15.06 0.45 14.99
CA GLU A 294 -15.92 1.50 14.44
C GLU A 294 -15.15 2.80 14.29
N LEU A 295 -15.53 3.59 13.29
CA LEU A 295 -14.99 4.92 13.03
C LEU A 295 -16.04 5.97 13.40
N PRO A 296 -15.69 7.02 14.18
CA PRO A 296 -16.58 8.17 14.34
C PRO A 296 -16.80 8.90 13.01
N VAL A 297 -18.02 9.38 12.76
CA VAL A 297 -18.45 10.00 11.48
C VAL A 297 -17.52 11.10 10.97
N GLU A 298 -16.95 11.89 11.88
CA GLU A 298 -16.15 13.08 11.52
C GLU A 298 -14.65 12.93 11.75
N VAL A 299 -14.17 11.72 12.08
CA VAL A 299 -12.77 11.51 12.50
C VAL A 299 -11.73 11.95 11.45
N PHE A 300 -12.11 11.94 10.17
CA PHE A 300 -11.26 12.36 9.04
C PHE A 300 -11.67 13.69 8.39
N SER A 301 -12.66 14.40 8.95
CA SER A 301 -13.26 15.61 8.33
C SER A 301 -12.25 16.76 8.08
N SER A 302 -11.18 16.82 8.86
CA SER A 302 -10.12 17.84 8.76
C SER A 302 -9.00 17.48 7.75
N LEU A 303 -8.93 16.23 7.28
CA LEU A 303 -7.79 15.67 6.55
C LEU A 303 -7.87 15.93 5.03
N ARG A 304 -8.06 17.19 4.64
CA ARG A 304 -8.33 17.57 3.24
C ARG A 304 -7.16 17.33 2.29
N ASN A 305 -5.94 17.31 2.81
CA ASN A 305 -4.71 17.07 2.05
C ASN A 305 -4.29 15.61 2.01
N LEU A 306 -5.09 14.69 2.58
CA LEU A 306 -4.70 13.29 2.68
C LEU A 306 -4.58 12.67 1.29
N VAL A 307 -3.43 12.03 1.04
CA VAL A 307 -3.06 11.35 -0.20
C VAL A 307 -3.18 9.82 -0.02
N MET A 308 -2.85 9.32 1.17
CA MET A 308 -2.92 7.90 1.51
C MET A 308 -3.58 7.69 2.87
N LEU A 309 -4.60 6.81 2.88
CA LEU A 309 -5.24 6.30 4.08
C LEU A 309 -5.16 4.78 4.10
N ASP A 310 -4.57 4.24 5.17
CA ASP A 310 -4.46 2.80 5.38
C ASP A 310 -5.11 2.38 6.71
N LEU A 311 -6.17 1.58 6.60
CA LEU A 311 -6.98 1.03 7.69
C LEU A 311 -6.93 -0.51 7.70
N ASP A 312 -5.96 -1.10 7.02
CA ASP A 312 -5.86 -2.55 6.87
C ASP A 312 -5.76 -3.28 8.21
N ARG A 313 -6.22 -4.54 8.23
CA ARG A 313 -6.08 -5.45 9.39
C ARG A 313 -6.65 -4.85 10.69
N ASN A 314 -7.81 -4.23 10.61
CA ASN A 314 -8.59 -3.80 11.76
C ASN A 314 -9.80 -4.73 11.97
N LEU A 315 -10.76 -4.33 12.80
CA LEU A 315 -11.97 -5.08 13.11
C LEU A 315 -13.23 -4.37 12.60
N LEU A 316 -13.12 -3.53 11.57
CA LEU A 316 -14.22 -2.71 11.06
C LEU A 316 -15.33 -3.60 10.48
N GLU A 317 -16.55 -3.45 11.00
CA GLU A 317 -17.73 -4.18 10.51
C GLU A 317 -18.58 -3.33 9.57
N ASN A 318 -18.61 -2.01 9.79
CA ASN A 318 -19.34 -1.04 8.99
C ASN A 318 -18.52 0.25 8.82
N LEU A 319 -18.86 1.04 7.80
CA LEU A 319 -18.30 2.37 7.57
C LEU A 319 -19.41 3.43 7.72
N PRO A 320 -19.15 4.58 8.37
CA PRO A 320 -20.09 5.69 8.38
C PRO A 320 -20.28 6.29 6.98
N LEU A 321 -21.49 6.76 6.68
CA LEU A 321 -21.78 7.46 5.43
C LEU A 321 -20.91 8.72 5.33
N GLY A 322 -20.30 8.95 4.16
CA GLY A 322 -19.54 10.17 3.89
C GLY A 322 -18.20 10.30 4.65
N ILE A 323 -17.74 9.24 5.34
CA ILE A 323 -16.50 9.24 6.13
C ILE A 323 -15.25 9.66 5.33
N PHE A 324 -15.29 9.48 4.00
CA PHE A 324 -14.21 9.86 3.09
C PHE A 324 -14.46 11.15 2.28
N GLY A 325 -15.62 11.79 2.46
CA GLY A 325 -16.10 12.85 1.57
C GLY A 325 -15.26 14.13 1.54
N ALA A 326 -14.44 14.38 2.57
CA ALA A 326 -13.57 15.56 2.66
C ALA A 326 -12.19 15.38 1.97
N MET A 327 -11.82 14.16 1.59
CA MET A 327 -10.46 13.83 1.15
C MET A 327 -10.32 13.82 -0.37
N HIS A 328 -10.44 14.99 -0.99
CA HIS A 328 -10.41 15.13 -2.46
C HIS A 328 -9.05 14.79 -3.09
N ASN A 329 -7.96 14.86 -2.32
CA ASN A 329 -6.61 14.54 -2.77
C ASN A 329 -6.23 13.06 -2.58
N LEU A 330 -7.14 12.24 -2.05
CA LEU A 330 -6.83 10.85 -1.73
C LEU A 330 -6.57 10.06 -3.01
N THR A 331 -5.39 9.45 -3.10
CA THR A 331 -4.97 8.63 -4.25
C THR A 331 -4.97 7.13 -3.92
N LYS A 332 -4.77 6.77 -2.66
CA LYS A 332 -4.77 5.38 -2.20
C LYS A 332 -5.60 5.23 -0.92
N LEU A 333 -6.58 4.33 -0.99
CA LEU A 333 -7.41 3.93 0.13
C LEU A 333 -7.30 2.41 0.31
N SER A 334 -6.89 1.99 1.51
CA SER A 334 -6.82 0.59 1.88
C SER A 334 -7.65 0.32 3.14
N ILE A 335 -8.59 -0.62 3.04
CA ILE A 335 -9.45 -1.09 4.14
C ILE A 335 -9.51 -2.63 4.11
N ALA A 336 -8.43 -3.27 3.66
CA ALA A 336 -8.34 -4.71 3.50
C ALA A 336 -8.26 -5.42 4.85
N LYS A 337 -8.58 -6.72 4.87
CA LYS A 337 -8.46 -7.57 6.08
C LYS A 337 -9.25 -7.02 7.27
N ASN A 338 -10.44 -6.49 7.01
CA ASN A 338 -11.42 -6.08 8.01
C ASN A 338 -12.58 -7.08 8.03
N LYS A 339 -13.73 -6.71 8.61
CA LYS A 339 -14.93 -7.54 8.73
C LYS A 339 -16.13 -6.93 8.02
N LEU A 340 -15.89 -6.09 7.01
CA LEU A 340 -16.95 -5.38 6.29
C LEU A 340 -17.87 -6.37 5.58
N ARG A 341 -19.19 -6.29 5.81
CA ARG A 341 -20.20 -7.14 5.15
C ARG A 341 -20.89 -6.47 3.98
N THR A 342 -21.00 -5.14 4.04
CA THR A 342 -21.60 -4.27 3.05
C THR A 342 -20.84 -2.96 3.01
N LEU A 343 -21.14 -2.10 2.02
CA LEU A 343 -20.67 -0.73 1.95
C LEU A 343 -21.89 0.21 1.91
N PRO A 344 -21.84 1.39 2.52
CA PRO A 344 -22.85 2.43 2.29
C PRO A 344 -22.87 2.87 0.82
N GLY A 345 -24.05 3.19 0.31
CA GLY A 345 -24.18 3.80 -1.02
C GLY A 345 -23.43 5.14 -1.09
N GLY A 346 -22.66 5.37 -2.16
CA GLY A 346 -21.89 6.60 -2.34
C GLY A 346 -20.72 6.79 -1.37
N ILE A 347 -20.24 5.74 -0.69
CA ILE A 347 -19.16 5.85 0.31
C ILE A 347 -17.86 6.47 -0.24
N PHE A 348 -17.59 6.33 -1.54
CA PHE A 348 -16.43 6.89 -2.23
C PHE A 348 -16.71 8.23 -2.94
N GLN A 349 -17.89 8.81 -2.76
CA GLN A 349 -18.23 10.08 -3.38
C GLN A 349 -17.28 11.19 -2.92
N GLY A 350 -16.77 11.98 -3.87
CA GLY A 350 -15.83 13.08 -3.60
C GLY A 350 -14.35 12.70 -3.73
N LEU A 351 -14.01 11.41 -3.87
CA LEU A 351 -12.65 10.93 -4.07
C LEU A 351 -12.19 11.07 -5.53
N VAL A 352 -12.11 12.31 -6.01
CA VAL A 352 -11.90 12.64 -7.43
C VAL A 352 -10.51 12.28 -7.99
N ASN A 353 -9.51 12.09 -7.12
CA ASN A 353 -8.14 11.75 -7.48
C ASN A 353 -7.74 10.31 -7.09
N ILE A 354 -8.72 9.47 -6.73
CA ILE A 354 -8.43 8.11 -6.27
C ILE A 354 -7.88 7.25 -7.39
N ASN A 355 -6.74 6.62 -7.16
CA ASN A 355 -6.08 5.74 -8.12
C ASN A 355 -6.19 4.27 -7.73
N SER A 356 -6.22 3.97 -6.42
CA SER A 356 -6.24 2.60 -5.91
C SER A 356 -7.19 2.46 -4.73
N ILE A 357 -8.12 1.52 -4.83
CA ILE A 357 -9.01 1.09 -3.74
C ILE A 357 -8.74 -0.38 -3.43
N ILE A 358 -8.44 -0.67 -2.16
CA ILE A 358 -8.18 -2.02 -1.68
C ILE A 358 -9.22 -2.40 -0.62
N LEU A 359 -10.10 -3.32 -0.97
CA LEU A 359 -11.20 -3.82 -0.13
C LEU A 359 -11.08 -5.33 0.14
N SER A 360 -9.93 -5.90 -0.18
CA SER A 360 -9.76 -7.35 -0.17
C SER A 360 -9.78 -7.96 1.22
N ASN A 361 -10.02 -9.26 1.29
CA ASN A 361 -10.05 -10.01 2.55
C ASN A 361 -11.08 -9.44 3.55
N ASN A 362 -12.25 -9.06 3.06
CA ASN A 362 -13.40 -8.67 3.88
C ASN A 362 -14.51 -9.75 3.78
N LEU A 363 -15.72 -9.43 4.24
CA LEU A 363 -16.88 -10.31 4.19
C LEU A 363 -17.98 -9.74 3.28
N ILE A 364 -17.60 -8.93 2.28
CA ILE A 364 -18.56 -8.21 1.44
C ILE A 364 -19.34 -9.21 0.60
N THR A 365 -20.67 -9.18 0.72
CA THR A 365 -21.58 -10.09 -0.01
C THR A 365 -22.19 -9.43 -1.24
N ILE A 366 -22.55 -8.15 -1.12
CA ILE A 366 -23.16 -7.35 -2.18
C ILE A 366 -22.49 -5.97 -2.17
N LEU A 367 -22.19 -5.47 -3.36
CA LEU A 367 -21.75 -4.10 -3.58
C LEU A 367 -22.97 -3.27 -4.02
N PRO A 368 -23.22 -2.09 -3.41
CA PRO A 368 -24.32 -1.23 -3.84
C PRO A 368 -24.18 -0.80 -5.30
N SER A 369 -25.31 -0.63 -6.00
CA SER A 369 -25.34 -0.10 -7.36
C SER A 369 -24.67 1.26 -7.42
N GLY A 370 -23.76 1.45 -8.39
CA GLY A 370 -23.01 2.69 -8.57
C GLY A 370 -22.06 3.05 -7.42
N VAL A 371 -21.63 2.11 -6.55
CA VAL A 371 -20.72 2.41 -5.42
C VAL A 371 -19.40 3.07 -5.86
N PHE A 372 -18.93 2.80 -7.08
CA PHE A 372 -17.73 3.40 -7.66
C PHE A 372 -18.02 4.52 -8.68
N ARG A 373 -19.26 5.05 -8.68
CA ARG A 373 -19.67 6.06 -9.65
C ARG A 373 -18.82 7.32 -9.53
N GLY A 374 -18.30 7.78 -10.67
CA GLY A 374 -17.54 9.03 -10.78
C GLY A 374 -16.05 8.91 -10.45
N LEU A 375 -15.55 7.72 -10.11
CA LEU A 375 -14.12 7.48 -9.83
C LEU A 375 -13.32 7.31 -11.13
N VAL A 376 -13.32 8.36 -11.96
CA VAL A 376 -12.76 8.31 -13.33
C VAL A 376 -11.25 8.07 -13.36
N THR A 377 -10.52 8.44 -12.30
CA THR A 377 -9.06 8.24 -12.15
C THR A 377 -8.70 6.86 -11.61
N LEU A 378 -9.67 6.05 -11.18
CA LEU A 378 -9.38 4.77 -10.52
C LEU A 378 -8.71 3.82 -11.51
N THR A 379 -7.50 3.37 -11.16
CA THR A 379 -6.69 2.47 -11.99
C THR A 379 -6.65 1.05 -11.45
N ARG A 380 -6.75 0.87 -10.13
CA ARG A 380 -6.63 -0.43 -9.47
C ARG A 380 -7.74 -0.65 -8.46
N LEU A 381 -8.48 -1.74 -8.61
CA LEU A 381 -9.56 -2.15 -7.72
C LEU A 381 -9.33 -3.59 -7.24
N TYR A 382 -9.13 -3.74 -5.93
CA TYR A 382 -8.88 -5.04 -5.30
C TYR A 382 -10.07 -5.44 -4.43
N LEU A 383 -10.76 -6.49 -4.86
CA LEU A 383 -11.94 -7.07 -4.19
C LEU A 383 -11.72 -8.54 -3.84
N GLU A 384 -10.48 -9.04 -3.91
CA GLU A 384 -10.19 -10.46 -3.74
C GLU A 384 -10.51 -10.95 -2.34
N ASN A 385 -10.85 -12.24 -2.23
CA ASN A 385 -11.15 -12.91 -0.97
C ASN A 385 -12.26 -12.21 -0.18
N ASN A 386 -13.37 -11.92 -0.85
CA ASN A 386 -14.62 -11.47 -0.25
C ASN A 386 -15.69 -12.58 -0.35
N LYS A 387 -16.96 -12.22 -0.27
CA LYS A 387 -18.11 -13.13 -0.36
C LYS A 387 -19.09 -12.70 -1.45
N ILE A 388 -18.61 -11.96 -2.46
CA ILE A 388 -19.45 -11.30 -3.47
C ILE A 388 -20.15 -12.37 -4.32
N THR A 389 -21.48 -12.32 -4.37
CA THR A 389 -22.31 -13.30 -5.11
C THR A 389 -22.75 -12.83 -6.49
N SER A 390 -22.85 -11.51 -6.67
CA SER A 390 -23.30 -10.89 -7.92
C SER A 390 -22.68 -9.52 -8.10
N LEU A 391 -22.57 -9.09 -9.35
CA LEU A 391 -22.09 -7.77 -9.72
C LEU A 391 -23.19 -7.00 -10.45
N ASP A 392 -23.26 -5.70 -10.19
CA ASP A 392 -24.15 -4.78 -10.90
C ASP A 392 -23.53 -4.41 -12.26
N VAL A 393 -24.36 -4.35 -13.31
CA VAL A 393 -23.89 -4.10 -14.69
C VAL A 393 -23.26 -2.71 -14.85
N GLU A 394 -23.68 -1.73 -14.05
CA GLU A 394 -23.19 -0.34 -14.10
C GLU A 394 -22.01 -0.12 -13.13
N MET A 395 -21.58 -1.14 -12.38
CA MET A 395 -20.54 -1.01 -11.35
C MET A 395 -19.24 -0.39 -11.87
N LEU A 396 -18.83 -0.77 -13.09
CA LEU A 396 -17.57 -0.32 -13.70
C LEU A 396 -17.78 0.77 -14.75
N GLU A 397 -19.02 1.21 -14.99
CA GLU A 397 -19.38 2.04 -16.16
C GLU A 397 -18.59 3.36 -16.23
N SER A 398 -18.33 3.98 -15.08
CA SER A 398 -17.59 5.25 -14.99
C SER A 398 -16.07 5.10 -14.83
N LEU A 399 -15.55 3.87 -14.76
CA LEU A 399 -14.14 3.62 -14.44
C LEU A 399 -13.27 3.56 -15.70
N SER A 400 -13.22 4.67 -16.44
CA SER A 400 -12.54 4.74 -17.74
C SER A 400 -11.03 4.48 -17.67
N SER A 401 -10.37 4.80 -16.55
CA SER A 401 -8.94 4.58 -16.35
C SER A 401 -8.60 3.24 -15.68
N LEU A 402 -9.59 2.37 -15.47
CA LEU A 402 -9.38 1.10 -14.78
C LEU A 402 -8.44 0.19 -15.58
N ALA A 403 -7.31 -0.15 -14.98
CA ALA A 403 -6.30 -1.03 -15.55
C ALA A 403 -6.29 -2.41 -14.90
N LEU A 404 -6.57 -2.48 -13.60
CA LEU A 404 -6.59 -3.74 -12.85
C LEU A 404 -7.85 -3.88 -12.01
N ILE A 405 -8.49 -5.04 -12.12
CA ILE A 405 -9.53 -5.49 -11.20
C ILE A 405 -9.25 -6.93 -10.73
N ASP A 406 -9.19 -7.13 -9.42
CA ASP A 406 -9.07 -8.45 -8.82
C ASP A 406 -10.38 -8.84 -8.13
N LEU A 407 -11.08 -9.83 -8.69
CA LEU A 407 -12.32 -10.41 -8.17
C LEU A 407 -12.11 -11.85 -7.68
N SER A 408 -10.86 -12.30 -7.56
CA SER A 408 -10.57 -13.68 -7.20
C SER A 408 -11.08 -14.06 -5.81
N LYS A 409 -11.31 -15.35 -5.56
CA LYS A 409 -11.75 -15.86 -4.25
C LYS A 409 -13.05 -15.24 -3.76
N ASN A 410 -14.03 -15.08 -4.65
CA ASN A 410 -15.39 -14.64 -4.33
C ASN A 410 -16.40 -15.79 -4.55
N GLN A 411 -17.69 -15.46 -4.61
CA GLN A 411 -18.78 -16.41 -4.83
C GLN A 411 -19.51 -16.13 -6.14
N LEU A 412 -18.80 -15.60 -7.14
CA LEU A 412 -19.37 -15.27 -8.45
C LEU A 412 -19.62 -16.54 -9.26
N SER A 413 -20.84 -16.67 -9.78
CA SER A 413 -21.22 -17.75 -10.71
C SER A 413 -21.15 -17.32 -12.18
N THR A 414 -21.35 -16.03 -12.46
CA THR A 414 -21.29 -15.45 -13.81
C THR A 414 -20.88 -13.97 -13.75
N ILE A 415 -20.60 -13.38 -14.92
CA ILE A 415 -20.33 -11.94 -15.08
C ILE A 415 -21.47 -11.35 -15.94
N PRO A 416 -22.08 -10.22 -15.53
CA PRO A 416 -23.10 -9.53 -16.33
C PRO A 416 -22.63 -9.22 -17.75
N VAL A 417 -23.53 -9.35 -18.71
CA VAL A 417 -23.27 -9.02 -20.11
C VAL A 417 -22.82 -7.55 -20.21
N ASN A 418 -21.81 -7.30 -21.04
CA ASN A 418 -21.20 -5.98 -21.26
C ASN A 418 -20.55 -5.31 -20.03
N MET A 419 -20.29 -6.04 -18.94
CA MET A 419 -19.68 -5.46 -17.74
C MET A 419 -18.34 -4.74 -17.99
N PHE A 420 -17.51 -5.25 -18.92
CA PHE A 420 -16.21 -4.66 -19.26
C PHE A 420 -16.25 -3.74 -20.49
N GLY A 421 -17.44 -3.48 -21.06
CA GLY A 421 -17.58 -2.85 -22.38
C GLY A 421 -17.09 -1.41 -22.50
N LYS A 422 -16.93 -0.69 -21.37
CA LYS A 422 -16.45 0.71 -21.33
C LYS A 422 -15.04 0.86 -20.74
N ASN A 423 -14.43 -0.22 -20.27
CA ASN A 423 -13.14 -0.18 -19.56
C ASN A 423 -12.00 -0.57 -20.51
N TYR A 424 -11.76 0.25 -21.52
CA TYR A 424 -10.80 -0.03 -22.60
C TYR A 424 -9.33 -0.10 -22.16
N ASN A 425 -9.01 0.42 -20.96
CA ASN A 425 -7.67 0.42 -20.39
C ASN A 425 -7.38 -0.82 -19.52
N LEU A 426 -8.29 -1.80 -19.46
CA LEU A 426 -8.06 -3.01 -18.67
C LEU A 426 -6.85 -3.79 -19.20
N GLU A 427 -5.89 -3.99 -18.31
CA GLU A 427 -4.66 -4.76 -18.52
C GLU A 427 -4.64 -6.04 -17.67
N SER A 428 -5.46 -6.11 -16.61
CA SER A 428 -5.49 -7.25 -15.70
C SER A 428 -6.87 -7.44 -15.05
N VAL A 429 -7.45 -8.63 -15.25
CA VAL A 429 -8.74 -9.05 -14.69
C VAL A 429 -8.52 -10.42 -14.08
N VAL A 430 -8.57 -10.51 -12.76
CA VAL A 430 -8.28 -11.75 -12.02
C VAL A 430 -9.58 -12.36 -11.53
N LEU A 431 -9.90 -13.56 -12.04
CA LEU A 431 -11.19 -14.25 -11.82
C LEU A 431 -11.06 -15.63 -11.15
N ARG A 432 -9.84 -16.00 -10.73
CA ARG A 432 -9.53 -17.31 -10.11
C ARG A 432 -10.39 -17.56 -8.87
N GLU A 433 -10.58 -18.83 -8.55
CA GLU A 433 -11.21 -19.26 -7.28
C GLU A 433 -12.62 -18.67 -7.06
N ASN A 434 -13.43 -18.62 -8.13
CA ASN A 434 -14.86 -18.34 -8.08
C ASN A 434 -15.65 -19.56 -8.59
N PRO A 435 -16.87 -19.79 -8.09
CA PRO A 435 -17.71 -20.93 -8.49
C PRO A 435 -18.42 -20.70 -9.84
N TRP A 436 -17.66 -20.50 -10.92
CA TRP A 436 -18.22 -20.22 -12.25
C TRP A 436 -19.14 -21.34 -12.75
N ILE A 437 -20.35 -20.98 -13.14
CA ILE A 437 -21.32 -21.90 -13.74
C ILE A 437 -21.19 -21.77 -15.26
N CYS A 438 -20.62 -22.79 -15.89
CA CYS A 438 -20.33 -22.85 -17.31
C CYS A 438 -21.51 -23.39 -18.11
N ASP A 439 -22.64 -22.68 -18.03
CA ASP A 439 -23.82 -22.90 -18.86
C ASP A 439 -23.98 -21.76 -19.90
N CYS A 440 -25.13 -21.68 -20.55
CA CYS A 440 -25.40 -20.67 -21.57
C CYS A 440 -25.34 -19.21 -21.08
N GLN A 441 -25.33 -18.95 -19.77
CA GLN A 441 -25.19 -17.60 -19.22
C GLN A 441 -23.74 -17.13 -19.17
N LEU A 442 -22.76 -18.01 -19.37
CA LEU A 442 -21.34 -17.68 -19.34
C LEU A 442 -20.79 -17.17 -20.69
N VAL A 443 -21.60 -17.20 -21.75
CA VAL A 443 -21.16 -16.89 -23.14
C VAL A 443 -20.40 -15.57 -23.23
N TYR A 444 -20.92 -14.51 -22.61
CA TYR A 444 -20.23 -13.21 -22.58
C TYR A 444 -18.82 -13.27 -22.00
N LEU A 445 -18.65 -13.97 -20.87
CA LEU A 445 -17.36 -14.08 -20.22
C LEU A 445 -16.40 -14.94 -21.05
N LEU A 446 -16.90 -16.02 -21.66
CA LEU A 446 -16.10 -16.85 -22.58
C LEU A 446 -15.56 -16.01 -23.75
N ASP A 447 -16.45 -15.30 -24.44
CA ASP A 447 -16.10 -14.45 -25.58
C ASP A 447 -15.08 -13.38 -25.18
N TRP A 448 -15.33 -12.71 -24.05
CA TRP A 448 -14.43 -11.67 -23.56
C TRP A 448 -13.04 -12.22 -23.23
N ILE A 449 -12.94 -13.38 -22.58
CA ILE A 449 -11.67 -14.03 -22.26
C ILE A 449 -10.90 -14.38 -23.54
N GLN A 450 -11.58 -14.98 -24.52
CA GLN A 450 -10.94 -15.41 -25.77
C GLN A 450 -10.42 -14.24 -26.60
N LEU A 451 -11.14 -13.10 -26.59
CA LEU A 451 -10.69 -11.87 -27.24
C LEU A 451 -9.48 -11.21 -26.55
N ASN A 452 -9.22 -11.51 -25.28
CA ASN A 452 -8.19 -10.86 -24.46
C ASN A 452 -7.07 -11.83 -24.00
N THR A 453 -6.84 -12.90 -24.76
CA THR A 453 -5.96 -14.02 -24.37
C THR A 453 -4.49 -13.61 -24.12
N ASP A 454 -4.00 -12.54 -24.77
CA ASP A 454 -2.59 -12.13 -24.73
C ASP A 454 -2.11 -11.70 -23.34
N TRP A 455 -2.95 -10.99 -22.59
CA TRP A 455 -2.63 -10.49 -21.24
C TRP A 455 -3.37 -11.25 -20.12
N TYR A 456 -4.44 -11.98 -20.44
CA TYR A 456 -5.24 -12.73 -19.47
C TYR A 456 -4.56 -14.01 -18.93
N GLN A 457 -3.34 -14.36 -19.34
CA GLN A 457 -2.73 -15.67 -19.06
C GLN A 457 -2.59 -16.04 -17.56
N ASN A 458 -2.77 -15.08 -16.65
CA ASN A 458 -2.60 -15.26 -15.20
C ASN A 458 -3.89 -15.32 -14.36
N SER A 459 -5.04 -15.71 -14.94
CA SER A 459 -6.35 -15.64 -14.26
C SER A 459 -7.15 -16.95 -14.19
N GLN A 460 -6.65 -18.06 -14.77
CA GLN A 460 -7.10 -19.48 -14.62
C GLN A 460 -8.51 -19.68 -14.01
N ALA A 461 -9.55 -19.12 -14.63
CA ALA A 461 -10.92 -19.29 -14.17
C ALA A 461 -11.40 -20.70 -14.55
N LEU A 462 -11.89 -21.45 -13.58
CA LEU A 462 -12.30 -22.85 -13.73
C LEU A 462 -13.81 -22.97 -13.52
N CYS A 463 -14.45 -23.84 -14.29
CA CYS A 463 -15.84 -24.20 -14.09
C CYS A 463 -16.03 -24.94 -12.76
N ALA A 464 -16.98 -24.51 -11.94
CA ALA A 464 -17.46 -25.25 -10.78
C ALA A 464 -18.63 -26.18 -11.11
N GLY A 465 -19.42 -25.82 -12.13
CA GLY A 465 -20.48 -26.64 -12.70
C GLY A 465 -20.75 -26.22 -14.15
N PRO A 466 -21.60 -26.95 -14.90
CA PRO A 466 -22.22 -28.24 -14.53
C PRO A 466 -21.20 -29.39 -14.40
N GLN A 467 -21.59 -30.55 -13.85
CA GLN A 467 -20.67 -31.64 -13.46
C GLN A 467 -19.74 -32.12 -14.59
N ASN A 468 -20.25 -32.15 -15.83
CA ASN A 468 -19.49 -32.53 -17.02
C ASN A 468 -18.39 -31.54 -17.40
N LEU A 469 -18.49 -30.28 -16.96
CA LEU A 469 -17.50 -29.22 -17.24
C LEU A 469 -16.67 -28.85 -16.01
N LYS A 470 -17.00 -29.38 -14.83
CA LYS A 470 -16.31 -29.06 -13.58
C LYS A 470 -14.79 -29.28 -13.67
N GLY A 471 -14.03 -28.29 -13.24
CA GLY A 471 -12.56 -28.27 -13.30
C GLY A 471 -11.98 -27.84 -14.65
N THR A 472 -12.81 -27.60 -15.67
CA THR A 472 -12.35 -27.15 -16.99
C THR A 472 -12.02 -25.67 -16.96
N THR A 473 -10.91 -25.29 -17.60
CA THR A 473 -10.54 -23.88 -17.79
C THR A 473 -11.47 -23.21 -18.79
N ILE A 474 -12.08 -22.08 -18.40
CA ILE A 474 -13.08 -21.38 -19.22
C ILE A 474 -12.52 -21.00 -20.59
N SER A 475 -11.26 -20.54 -20.68
CA SER A 475 -10.64 -20.13 -21.95
C SER A 475 -10.51 -21.25 -22.99
N LEU A 476 -10.62 -22.52 -22.58
CA LEU A 476 -10.53 -23.69 -23.44
C LEU A 476 -11.90 -24.19 -23.93
N LEU A 477 -12.99 -23.62 -23.41
CA LEU A 477 -14.34 -24.01 -23.79
C LEU A 477 -14.69 -23.46 -25.18
N LYS A 478 -15.65 -24.12 -25.81
CA LYS A 478 -16.37 -23.61 -26.97
C LYS A 478 -17.81 -23.31 -26.60
N GLU A 479 -18.42 -22.38 -27.32
CA GLU A 479 -19.78 -21.92 -27.07
C GLU A 479 -20.79 -23.06 -27.11
N GLU A 480 -20.60 -24.08 -27.97
CA GLU A 480 -21.53 -25.21 -28.09
C GLU A 480 -21.57 -26.11 -26.85
N GLN A 481 -20.58 -25.99 -25.96
CA GLN A 481 -20.53 -26.72 -24.69
C GLN A 481 -21.32 -26.02 -23.58
N LEU A 482 -21.66 -24.73 -23.76
CA LEU A 482 -22.37 -23.89 -22.79
C LEU A 482 -23.89 -24.04 -22.96
N LEU A 483 -24.45 -25.14 -22.45
CA LEU A 483 -25.89 -25.44 -22.55
C LEU A 483 -26.61 -25.11 -21.24
N CYS A 484 -27.72 -24.38 -21.32
CA CYS A 484 -28.67 -24.31 -20.21
C CYS A 484 -29.64 -25.49 -20.30
N SER A 485 -29.84 -26.21 -19.19
CA SER A 485 -30.94 -27.15 -19.09
C SER A 485 -32.25 -26.38 -19.28
N SER A 486 -33.03 -26.72 -20.31
CA SER A 486 -34.45 -26.42 -20.28
C SER A 486 -35.00 -27.05 -19.01
N SER A 487 -35.70 -26.27 -18.18
CA SER A 487 -36.42 -26.76 -17.01
C SER A 487 -37.08 -28.11 -17.33
N GLU A 488 -36.80 -29.10 -16.48
CA GLU A 488 -37.15 -30.50 -16.61
C GLU A 488 -38.53 -30.74 -17.27
N ASP A 489 -38.50 -31.45 -18.40
CA ASP A 489 -39.60 -32.29 -18.85
C ASP A 489 -39.85 -33.34 -17.76
N SER A 490 -40.76 -33.04 -16.83
CA SER A 490 -41.43 -34.06 -16.04
C SER A 490 -42.44 -34.77 -16.95
N ALA A 491 -41.98 -35.73 -17.74
CA ALA A 491 -42.81 -36.66 -18.48
C ALA A 491 -42.25 -38.07 -18.35
N ASP A 492 -42.59 -38.73 -17.24
CA ASP A 492 -43.06 -40.11 -17.29
C ASP A 492 -43.71 -40.52 -15.97
N LEU A 493 -45.02 -40.79 -16.07
CA LEU A 493 -45.88 -41.72 -15.30
C LEU A 493 -47.25 -41.10 -15.03
N LEU A 494 -48.18 -41.31 -15.97
CA LEU A 494 -49.61 -41.31 -15.69
C LEU A 494 -49.92 -42.34 -14.60
N PRO A 495 -50.87 -42.04 -13.70
CA PRO A 495 -52.18 -42.65 -13.89
C PRO A 495 -53.36 -41.67 -13.75
N SER A 496 -54.38 -41.98 -14.54
CA SER A 496 -55.75 -41.44 -14.62
C SER A 496 -56.37 -40.95 -13.30
N GLN A 497 -56.98 -39.75 -13.31
CA GLN A 497 -58.42 -39.52 -12.98
C GLN A 497 -58.84 -38.03 -12.98
N LYS A 498 -59.94 -37.77 -13.71
CA LYS A 498 -61.09 -36.84 -13.51
C LYS A 498 -60.93 -35.35 -13.11
N LEU A 499 -61.37 -34.49 -14.06
CA LEU A 499 -62.39 -33.43 -14.00
C LEU A 499 -62.55 -32.57 -12.71
N ASP A 500 -62.35 -31.24 -12.81
CA ASP A 500 -63.43 -30.22 -12.75
C ASP A 500 -62.91 -28.74 -12.73
N ASN A 501 -63.59 -27.91 -13.55
CA ASN A 501 -63.95 -26.47 -13.45
C ASN A 501 -62.95 -25.29 -13.56
N GLU A 502 -63.35 -24.30 -14.40
CA GLU A 502 -62.79 -22.98 -14.78
C GLU A 502 -62.75 -21.89 -13.65
N PRO A 503 -62.43 -20.60 -13.94
CA PRO A 503 -61.17 -20.04 -14.48
C PRO A 503 -60.59 -18.90 -13.59
N ASN A 504 -59.28 -18.70 -13.64
CA ASN A 504 -58.59 -17.51 -13.10
C ASN A 504 -58.09 -16.63 -14.25
N THR A 505 -58.41 -15.34 -14.23
CA THR A 505 -57.80 -14.31 -15.07
C THR A 505 -56.51 -13.80 -14.43
N ASN A 506 -55.36 -14.05 -15.06
CA ASN A 506 -54.16 -13.23 -14.90
C ASN A 506 -53.37 -13.20 -16.22
N ILE A 507 -53.09 -11.99 -16.67
CA ILE A 507 -52.39 -11.67 -17.92
C ILE A 507 -50.89 -11.64 -17.62
N SER A 508 -50.10 -12.45 -18.32
CA SER A 508 -48.64 -12.30 -18.42
C SER A 508 -48.22 -12.35 -19.88
N TYR A 509 -47.54 -11.29 -20.33
CA TYR A 509 -46.95 -11.17 -21.66
C TYR A 509 -45.76 -12.13 -21.80
N SER A 510 -45.87 -13.08 -22.72
CA SER A 510 -44.77 -13.88 -23.24
C SER A 510 -44.29 -13.33 -24.59
N SER A 511 -42.99 -13.17 -24.75
CA SER A 511 -42.31 -13.10 -26.06
C SER A 511 -41.08 -14.00 -25.97
N ILE A 512 -41.20 -15.28 -26.36
CA ILE A 512 -40.82 -15.83 -27.67
C ILE A 512 -39.38 -15.44 -28.06
N PHE A 513 -38.42 -16.31 -27.74
CA PHE A 513 -37.17 -16.43 -28.50
C PHE A 513 -37.25 -17.72 -29.32
N SER A 514 -37.41 -17.56 -30.63
CA SER A 514 -37.20 -18.65 -31.59
C SER A 514 -35.77 -18.59 -32.10
N THR A 515 -35.11 -19.74 -32.08
CA THR A 515 -33.82 -20.03 -32.71
C THR A 515 -33.88 -19.86 -34.23
N LYS A 516 -32.98 -19.03 -34.81
CA LYS A 516 -32.51 -19.13 -36.22
C LYS A 516 -31.33 -18.19 -36.51
N SER A 517 -30.19 -18.79 -36.86
CA SER A 517 -28.97 -18.25 -37.49
C SER A 517 -28.50 -16.85 -37.08
N LEU A 518 -27.47 -16.75 -36.23
CA LEU A 518 -26.79 -15.48 -35.99
C LEU A 518 -26.03 -15.03 -37.24
N SER A 519 -26.52 -13.95 -37.85
CA SER A 519 -25.80 -13.16 -38.84
C SER A 519 -24.58 -12.46 -38.21
N PRO A 520 -23.46 -12.28 -38.93
CA PRO A 520 -22.18 -11.74 -38.42
C PRO A 520 -22.19 -10.21 -38.18
N CYS A 521 -23.37 -9.62 -38.08
CA CYS A 521 -23.60 -8.22 -37.78
C CYS A 521 -24.68 -8.12 -36.70
N ALA A 522 -24.42 -7.33 -35.68
CA ALA A 522 -25.41 -6.93 -34.69
C ALA A 522 -25.98 -5.56 -35.08
N TYR A 523 -27.26 -5.32 -34.76
CA TYR A 523 -27.86 -4.00 -34.93
C TYR A 523 -28.65 -3.60 -33.70
N ARG A 524 -28.76 -2.30 -33.47
CA ARG A 524 -29.54 -1.71 -32.38
C ARG A 524 -30.24 -0.46 -32.89
N THR A 525 -31.52 -0.31 -32.60
CA THR A 525 -32.28 0.90 -32.94
C THR A 525 -32.55 1.71 -31.68
N VAL A 526 -32.23 3.01 -31.71
CA VAL A 526 -32.54 3.98 -30.65
C VAL A 526 -33.07 5.24 -31.32
N ASN A 527 -34.24 5.73 -30.90
CA ASN A 527 -34.87 6.94 -31.44
C ASN A 527 -34.98 6.97 -32.99
N ASN A 528 -35.47 5.88 -33.61
CA ASN A 528 -35.58 5.69 -35.06
C ASN A 528 -34.25 5.69 -35.85
N ILE A 529 -33.11 5.70 -35.17
CA ILE A 529 -31.79 5.56 -35.78
C ILE A 529 -31.30 4.14 -35.53
N THR A 530 -30.95 3.42 -36.60
CA THR A 530 -30.45 2.04 -36.51
C THR A 530 -28.93 2.02 -36.66
N PHE A 531 -28.25 1.58 -35.61
CA PHE A 531 -26.82 1.37 -35.55
C PHE A 531 -26.50 -0.06 -35.97
N LEU A 532 -25.56 -0.24 -36.89
CA LEU A 532 -25.11 -1.53 -37.38
C LEU A 532 -23.63 -1.74 -36.99
N SER A 533 -23.30 -2.92 -36.45
CA SER A 533 -21.94 -3.29 -36.06
C SER A 533 -21.58 -4.63 -36.69
N CYS A 534 -20.53 -4.67 -37.51
CA CYS A 534 -20.09 -5.86 -38.25
C CYS A 534 -18.58 -6.10 -38.06
N LYS A 535 -18.13 -7.36 -38.17
CA LYS A 535 -16.70 -7.71 -38.21
C LYS A 535 -16.03 -7.13 -39.46
N ILE A 536 -14.90 -6.42 -39.28
CA ILE A 536 -14.16 -5.68 -40.32
C ILE A 536 -13.75 -6.55 -41.52
N SER A 537 -13.46 -7.83 -41.31
CA SER A 537 -12.98 -8.75 -42.35
C SER A 537 -14.01 -9.12 -43.44
N MET A 538 -15.28 -8.69 -43.33
CA MET A 538 -16.34 -9.00 -44.29
C MET A 538 -17.14 -7.78 -44.81
N CYS A 539 -16.67 -6.56 -44.55
CA CYS A 539 -17.33 -5.31 -44.97
C CYS A 539 -17.14 -4.94 -46.47
N ASN A 540 -17.22 -5.89 -47.40
CA ASN A 540 -17.10 -5.56 -48.84
C ASN A 540 -18.44 -5.22 -49.51
N SER A 541 -19.59 -5.49 -48.88
CA SER A 541 -20.88 -4.89 -49.25
C SER A 541 -21.95 -5.18 -48.19
N VAL A 542 -22.47 -4.13 -47.54
CA VAL A 542 -23.66 -4.24 -46.69
C VAL A 542 -24.88 -3.91 -47.55
N LYS A 543 -25.76 -4.89 -47.77
CA LYS A 543 -27.00 -4.71 -48.56
C LYS A 543 -28.18 -4.50 -47.61
N VAL A 544 -28.64 -3.27 -47.48
CA VAL A 544 -29.81 -2.93 -46.65
C VAL A 544 -31.08 -3.12 -47.48
N SER A 545 -32.03 -3.95 -47.01
CA SER A 545 -33.34 -4.10 -47.64
C SER A 545 -34.43 -3.62 -46.68
N VAL A 546 -35.24 -2.66 -47.09
CA VAL A 546 -36.38 -2.15 -46.32
C VAL A 546 -37.65 -2.82 -46.84
N LYS A 547 -38.37 -3.55 -45.99
CA LYS A 547 -39.69 -4.12 -46.33
C LYS A 547 -40.78 -3.18 -45.81
N GLY A 548 -41.68 -2.74 -46.70
CA GLY A 548 -42.90 -2.01 -46.33
C GLY A 548 -43.10 -0.62 -46.94
N LEU A 549 -42.31 -0.20 -47.93
CA LEU A 549 -42.53 1.08 -48.62
C LEU A 549 -43.63 0.96 -49.68
N SER A 550 -44.70 1.76 -49.55
CA SER A 550 -45.67 2.01 -50.63
C SER A 550 -45.06 2.99 -51.64
N CYS A 551 -45.33 2.79 -52.94
CA CYS A 551 -44.76 3.52 -54.05
C CYS A 551 -45.07 5.03 -54.05
N SER A 552 -44.33 5.83 -53.26
CA SER A 552 -44.16 7.27 -53.47
C SER A 552 -42.95 7.88 -52.74
N GLU A 553 -42.10 7.09 -52.08
CA GLU A 553 -40.95 7.61 -51.31
C GLU A 553 -39.63 7.16 -51.96
N THR A 554 -38.82 8.13 -52.38
CA THR A 554 -37.45 7.92 -52.89
C THR A 554 -36.44 7.95 -51.75
N LEU A 555 -35.66 6.88 -51.62
CA LEU A 555 -34.54 6.75 -50.68
C LEU A 555 -33.28 7.39 -51.28
N GLU A 556 -32.78 8.48 -50.68
CA GLU A 556 -31.44 9.01 -50.96
C GLU A 556 -30.47 8.54 -49.86
N VAL A 557 -29.39 7.86 -50.25
CA VAL A 557 -28.30 7.45 -49.33
C VAL A 557 -27.07 8.28 -49.67
N ARG A 558 -26.63 9.16 -48.77
CA ARG A 558 -25.37 9.93 -48.93
C ARG A 558 -24.35 9.48 -47.90
N SER A 559 -23.15 9.13 -48.36
CA SER A 559 -21.97 8.91 -47.52
C SER A 559 -21.11 10.17 -47.49
N ASN A 560 -20.75 10.65 -46.29
CA ASN A 560 -19.99 11.90 -46.11
C ASN A 560 -18.52 11.71 -45.71
N GLN A 561 -17.91 10.53 -45.87
CA GLN A 561 -16.49 10.34 -45.58
C GLN A 561 -15.74 9.60 -46.68
N GLN A 562 -14.66 10.24 -47.15
CA GLN A 562 -13.65 9.67 -48.04
C GLN A 562 -12.61 8.96 -47.14
N VAL A 563 -12.47 7.64 -47.31
CA VAL A 563 -11.61 6.78 -46.45
C VAL A 563 -10.17 6.84 -46.97
N ASP A 564 -9.23 7.20 -46.08
CA ASP A 564 -7.78 7.10 -46.31
C ASP A 564 -7.31 5.67 -45.96
N PRO A 565 -6.81 4.88 -46.92
CA PRO A 565 -6.53 3.46 -46.72
C PRO A 565 -5.34 3.17 -45.76
N ASP A 566 -4.51 4.16 -45.42
CA ASP A 566 -3.30 3.94 -44.60
C ASP A 566 -3.49 4.16 -43.09
N LYS A 567 -4.72 4.46 -42.63
CA LYS A 567 -5.04 4.58 -41.20
C LYS A 567 -6.07 3.55 -40.76
N CYS A 568 -5.63 2.52 -40.05
CA CYS A 568 -6.52 1.60 -39.35
C CYS A 568 -7.27 2.32 -38.22
N SER A 569 -8.52 2.71 -38.48
CA SER A 569 -9.49 3.22 -37.50
C SER A 569 -10.90 2.74 -37.90
N PRO A 570 -11.81 2.50 -36.94
CA PRO A 570 -13.17 2.08 -37.27
C PRO A 570 -13.90 3.18 -38.06
N VAL A 571 -14.43 2.86 -39.24
CA VAL A 571 -15.23 3.77 -40.07
C VAL A 571 -16.66 3.77 -39.53
N VAL A 572 -17.12 4.92 -39.04
CA VAL A 572 -18.51 5.16 -38.63
C VAL A 572 -19.24 5.73 -39.84
N MET A 573 -20.21 4.99 -40.40
CA MET A 573 -21.10 5.51 -41.45
C MET A 573 -22.38 6.03 -40.81
N ASP A 574 -22.58 7.34 -40.86
CA ASP A 574 -23.85 7.96 -40.47
C ASP A 574 -24.86 7.83 -41.63
N ILE A 575 -25.95 7.10 -41.41
CA ILE A 575 -27.07 7.01 -42.36
C ILE A 575 -28.16 7.96 -41.88
N ILE A 576 -28.30 9.09 -42.57
CA ILE A 576 -29.37 10.06 -42.30
C ILE A 576 -30.58 9.68 -43.17
N ILE A 577 -31.69 9.30 -42.55
CA ILE A 577 -32.97 9.11 -43.24
C ILE A 577 -33.81 10.35 -42.98
N GLN A 578 -34.00 11.20 -43.99
CA GLN A 578 -34.95 12.30 -43.93
C GLN A 578 -36.29 11.87 -44.53
N ALA A 579 -37.35 11.97 -43.75
CA ALA A 579 -38.72 11.96 -44.26
C ALA A 579 -39.09 13.40 -44.67
N ASN A 580 -39.69 13.58 -45.84
CA ASN A 580 -40.29 14.86 -46.26
C ASN A 580 -41.76 14.89 -45.87
#